data_AF-A0A7T4FQC5-F1
#
_entry.id   AF-A0A7T4FQC5-F1
#
_cell.length_a   1.000
_cell.length_b   1.000
_cell.length_c   1.000
_cell.angle_alpha   90.00
_cell.angle_beta   90.00
_cell.angle_gamma   90.00
#
_symmetry.space_group_name_H-M   'P 1'
#
loop_
_entity.id
_entity.type
_entity.pdbx_description
1 polymer ?
#
loop_
_entity_poly.entity_id
_entity_poly.type
_entity_poly.pdbx_seq_one_letter_code
_entity_poly.pdbx_strand_id
1 'polypeptide(L)'
;MDEELKEELRKIYHYENNIDFDSFENDCIRYKPSIREIDKKCIKYIKTKIDNIEFKKLVLELKKVEIKDSIEEHKYSIEKELNKLKILKKEILENDKFIEEEKKTKIRNKEIHEKPIKELEKLYKEINQENTYDFIIKKYNDCFYVFKQTENITKIFNQEDYLYVSILKLLLKEVYKEEEPYYEINEKNNRLKETYKFIDEDEQYKKYGLLKLNNNRNLEKPMLNSPPYYIHDNRKGYIVLDSRIPDEVLIKLYCLKQDNLITDLSLRANYYMKIQKSNIHAAFEERAFGKYFSFENLKNLIPTKLYSTVTNNSLWINIKNGNITFEELLDDFEIEDKREFIKTQVIHCEYFEDEGKFYISHIDHEYIFYSFDEYEERIKDIEQKGNIKNKLKTFKVDNSKIPFIIDNENVLLFFLNQYFKSKDLLLEYFQKYE
;
A
#
# COMPACT_ATOMS: atom_id res chain seq x y z
N MET A 1 21.68 -17.54 -10.42
CA MET A 1 20.84 -17.57 -11.64
C MET A 1 21.69 -17.09 -12.79
N ASP A 2 21.75 -17.84 -13.88
CA ASP A 2 22.59 -17.55 -15.04
C ASP A 2 22.16 -16.26 -15.76
N GLU A 3 23.10 -15.51 -16.34
CA GLU A 3 22.83 -14.19 -16.96
C GLU A 3 21.99 -14.31 -18.23
N GLU A 4 22.15 -15.39 -19.00
CA GLU A 4 21.31 -15.68 -20.18
C GLU A 4 19.83 -15.83 -19.77
N LEU A 5 19.56 -16.56 -18.68
CA LEU A 5 18.22 -16.71 -18.12
C LEU A 5 17.68 -15.37 -17.59
N LYS A 6 18.49 -14.56 -16.92
CA LYS A 6 18.07 -13.22 -16.48
C LYS A 6 17.71 -12.31 -17.65
N GLU A 7 18.50 -12.34 -18.73
CA GLU A 7 18.26 -11.51 -19.91
C GLU A 7 16.99 -11.95 -20.66
N GLU A 8 16.78 -13.26 -20.84
CA GLU A 8 15.54 -13.80 -21.42
C GLU A 8 14.31 -13.49 -20.56
N LEU A 9 14.39 -13.61 -19.22
CA LEU A 9 13.32 -13.22 -18.30
C LEU A 9 13.04 -11.71 -18.33
N ARG A 10 14.07 -10.87 -18.45
CA ARG A 10 13.94 -9.41 -18.61
C ARG A 10 13.24 -9.05 -19.93
N LYS A 11 13.55 -9.74 -21.04
CA LYS A 11 12.87 -9.59 -22.34
C LYS A 11 11.36 -9.94 -22.25
N ILE A 12 10.99 -10.92 -21.43
CA ILE A 12 9.59 -11.31 -21.19
C ILE A 12 8.80 -10.23 -20.45
N TYR A 13 9.35 -9.68 -19.38
CA TYR A 13 8.66 -8.66 -18.57
C TYR A 13 8.47 -7.34 -19.33
N HIS A 14 9.34 -7.04 -20.31
CA HIS A 14 9.12 -5.97 -21.29
C HIS A 14 7.94 -6.27 -22.25
N TYR A 15 7.60 -7.53 -22.51
CA TYR A 15 6.53 -7.93 -23.43
C TYR A 15 5.19 -8.24 -22.73
N GLU A 16 5.19 -8.56 -21.44
CA GLU A 16 3.96 -8.55 -20.64
C GLU A 16 3.22 -7.19 -20.71
N ASN A 17 3.87 -6.14 -21.25
CA ASN A 17 3.37 -4.77 -21.40
C ASN A 17 2.80 -4.42 -22.77
N ASN A 18 2.82 -5.30 -23.78
CA ASN A 18 2.65 -4.87 -25.17
C ASN A 18 1.54 -5.53 -26.00
N ILE A 19 0.58 -6.29 -25.44
CA ILE A 19 -0.58 -6.77 -26.23
C ILE A 19 -1.91 -6.59 -25.50
N ASP A 20 -2.83 -5.95 -26.22
CA ASP A 20 -4.23 -5.69 -25.93
C ASP A 20 -5.01 -7.00 -25.66
N PHE A 21 -5.85 -7.00 -24.62
CA PHE A 21 -6.92 -8.00 -24.52
C PHE A 21 -7.99 -7.63 -25.53
N ASP A 22 -8.09 -8.40 -26.62
CA ASP A 22 -9.26 -8.37 -27.48
C ASP A 22 -10.51 -8.82 -26.70
N SER A 23 -11.55 -8.02 -26.94
CA SER A 23 -12.96 -8.08 -26.53
C SER A 23 -13.48 -9.43 -26.02
N PHE A 24 -14.11 -9.44 -24.84
CA PHE A 24 -15.30 -10.26 -24.59
C PHE A 24 -16.24 -9.56 -23.60
N GLU A 25 -17.43 -9.23 -24.10
CA GLU A 25 -18.63 -8.92 -23.33
C GLU A 25 -19.08 -10.17 -22.53
N ASN A 26 -19.73 -9.90 -21.39
CA ASN A 26 -20.47 -10.78 -20.47
C ASN A 26 -19.71 -11.39 -19.28
N ASP A 27 -20.09 -10.85 -18.12
CA ASP A 27 -20.23 -11.39 -16.76
C ASP A 27 -19.24 -12.44 -16.24
N CYS A 28 -18.50 -11.98 -15.22
CA CYS A 28 -17.92 -12.71 -14.09
C CYS A 28 -17.42 -14.14 -14.33
N ILE A 29 -16.10 -14.29 -14.55
CA ILE A 29 -15.29 -15.32 -13.87
C ILE A 29 -13.87 -14.76 -13.63
N ARG A 30 -13.35 -14.88 -12.40
CA ARG A 30 -11.92 -14.68 -12.07
C ARG A 30 -11.09 -15.78 -12.72
N TYR A 31 -10.67 -15.57 -13.96
CA TYR A 31 -9.64 -16.37 -14.62
C TYR A 31 -8.40 -15.52 -14.88
N LYS A 32 -7.19 -16.02 -14.56
CA LYS A 32 -6.05 -16.11 -15.51
C LYS A 32 -4.73 -16.61 -14.86
N PRO A 33 -3.78 -17.20 -15.66
CA PRO A 33 -3.34 -16.70 -16.96
C PRO A 33 -3.37 -17.68 -18.12
N SER A 34 -3.87 -17.20 -19.27
CA SER A 34 -3.53 -17.73 -20.60
C SER A 34 -2.01 -17.61 -20.82
N ILE A 35 -1.34 -18.71 -21.15
CA ILE A 35 0.10 -18.74 -21.48
C ILE A 35 0.33 -17.96 -22.79
N ARG A 36 1.03 -16.82 -22.72
CA ARG A 36 1.42 -16.01 -23.90
C ARG A 36 2.58 -16.66 -24.64
N GLU A 37 2.83 -16.30 -25.90
CA GLU A 37 3.95 -16.88 -26.67
C GLU A 37 5.32 -16.69 -26.02
N ILE A 38 5.52 -15.57 -25.32
CA ILE A 38 6.76 -15.33 -24.61
C ILE A 38 6.83 -16.19 -23.34
N ASP A 39 5.71 -16.35 -22.61
CA ASP A 39 5.60 -17.34 -21.53
C ASP A 39 5.89 -18.75 -22.06
N LYS A 40 5.48 -19.10 -23.29
CA LYS A 40 5.83 -20.38 -23.93
C LYS A 40 7.34 -20.51 -24.16
N LYS A 41 8.06 -19.43 -24.52
CA LYS A 41 9.51 -19.45 -24.69
C LYS A 41 10.23 -19.66 -23.36
N CYS A 42 9.84 -18.93 -22.30
CA CYS A 42 10.41 -19.15 -20.97
C CYS A 42 9.99 -20.48 -20.37
N ILE A 43 8.75 -20.92 -20.51
CA ILE A 43 8.31 -22.25 -20.11
C ILE A 43 9.09 -23.30 -20.89
N LYS A 44 9.34 -23.12 -22.19
CA LYS A 44 10.18 -24.03 -22.98
C LYS A 44 11.62 -24.04 -22.46
N TYR A 45 12.18 -22.89 -22.09
CA TYR A 45 13.49 -22.82 -21.45
C TYR A 45 13.50 -23.53 -20.10
N ILE A 46 12.52 -23.26 -19.23
CA ILE A 46 12.34 -23.94 -17.93
C ILE A 46 12.21 -25.45 -18.14
N LYS A 47 11.45 -25.89 -19.15
CA LYS A 47 11.35 -27.31 -19.57
C LYS A 47 12.73 -27.90 -19.87
N THR A 48 13.61 -27.18 -20.58
CA THR A 48 14.98 -27.66 -20.85
C THR A 48 15.88 -27.72 -19.61
N LYS A 49 15.54 -26.98 -18.54
CA LYS A 49 16.32 -26.92 -17.29
C LYS A 49 15.70 -27.69 -16.14
N ILE A 50 14.52 -28.29 -16.32
CA ILE A 50 13.74 -28.87 -15.22
C ILE A 50 14.48 -30.03 -14.52
N ASP A 51 15.31 -30.77 -15.26
CA ASP A 51 16.11 -31.88 -14.72
C ASP A 51 17.51 -31.44 -14.23
N ASN A 52 17.87 -30.17 -14.42
CA ASN A 52 19.15 -29.64 -13.97
C ASN A 52 19.16 -29.47 -12.44
N ILE A 53 20.16 -30.07 -11.79
CA ILE A 53 20.30 -30.09 -10.31
C ILE A 53 20.42 -28.68 -9.73
N GLU A 54 21.23 -27.80 -10.34
CA GLU A 54 21.40 -26.43 -9.88
C GLU A 54 20.13 -25.59 -10.06
N PHE A 55 19.37 -25.85 -11.13
CA PHE A 55 18.07 -25.21 -11.34
C PHE A 55 17.03 -25.68 -10.30
N LYS A 56 16.96 -26.98 -10.00
CA LYS A 56 16.12 -27.52 -8.92
C LYS A 56 16.47 -26.89 -7.57
N LYS A 57 17.76 -26.76 -7.26
CA LYS A 57 18.26 -26.09 -6.06
C LYS A 57 17.81 -24.63 -5.99
N LEU A 58 17.93 -23.89 -7.09
CA LEU A 58 17.43 -22.51 -7.17
C LEU A 58 15.93 -22.43 -6.89
N VAL A 59 15.12 -23.26 -7.54
CA VAL A 59 13.66 -23.25 -7.32
C VAL A 59 13.31 -23.58 -5.87
N LEU A 60 14.00 -24.56 -5.26
CA LEU A 60 13.81 -24.90 -3.84
C LEU A 60 14.09 -23.70 -2.93
N GLU A 61 15.21 -23.01 -3.12
CA GLU A 61 15.57 -21.83 -2.32
C GLU A 61 14.52 -20.73 -2.45
N LEU A 62 14.09 -20.42 -3.68
CA LEU A 62 13.05 -19.43 -3.93
C LEU A 62 11.70 -19.83 -3.32
N LYS A 63 11.37 -21.12 -3.37
CA LYS A 63 10.14 -21.64 -2.77
C LYS A 63 10.17 -21.55 -1.25
N LYS A 64 11.31 -21.81 -0.63
CA LYS A 64 11.50 -21.64 0.82
C LYS A 64 11.35 -20.18 1.25
N VAL A 65 11.86 -19.24 0.45
CA VAL A 65 11.65 -17.80 0.68
C VAL A 65 10.16 -17.46 0.59
N GLU A 66 9.46 -17.89 -0.48
CA GLU A 66 8.02 -17.64 -0.62
C GLU A 66 7.20 -18.18 0.57
N ILE A 67 7.53 -19.37 1.08
CA ILE A 67 6.86 -19.95 2.25
C ILE A 67 7.11 -19.10 3.50
N LYS A 68 8.35 -18.65 3.72
CA LYS A 68 8.69 -17.77 4.84
C LYS A 68 7.94 -16.44 4.78
N ASP A 69 7.94 -15.78 3.62
CA ASP A 69 7.24 -14.52 3.41
C ASP A 69 5.75 -14.67 3.75
N SER A 70 5.12 -15.76 3.29
CA SER A 70 3.71 -16.05 3.57
C SER A 70 3.44 -16.27 5.07
N ILE A 71 4.35 -16.94 5.80
CA ILE A 71 4.24 -17.09 7.26
C ILE A 71 4.27 -15.72 7.95
N GLU A 72 5.20 -14.85 7.55
CA GLU A 72 5.31 -13.51 8.12
C GLU A 72 4.09 -12.64 7.80
N GLU A 73 3.53 -12.72 6.59
CA GLU A 73 2.27 -12.04 6.23
C GLU A 73 1.11 -12.45 7.15
N HIS A 74 0.98 -13.75 7.45
CA HIS A 74 -0.05 -14.23 8.39
C HIS A 74 0.21 -13.74 9.82
N LYS A 75 1.46 -13.73 10.30
CA LYS A 75 1.82 -13.19 11.63
C LYS A 75 1.51 -11.70 11.73
N TYR A 76 1.91 -10.92 10.74
CA TYR A 76 1.63 -9.49 10.65
C TYR A 76 0.12 -9.22 10.67
N SER A 77 -0.67 -10.02 9.95
CA SER A 77 -2.13 -9.91 9.96
C SER A 77 -2.73 -10.16 11.34
N ILE A 78 -2.24 -11.19 12.07
CA ILE A 78 -2.65 -11.45 13.45
C ILE A 78 -2.32 -10.24 14.34
N GLU A 79 -1.10 -9.72 14.25
CA GLU A 79 -0.67 -8.57 15.04
C GLU A 79 -1.52 -7.33 14.77
N LYS A 80 -1.83 -7.04 13.50
CA LYS A 80 -2.72 -5.96 13.09
C LYS A 80 -4.09 -6.08 13.74
N GLU A 81 -4.71 -7.26 13.71
CA GLU A 81 -6.01 -7.51 14.34
C GLU A 81 -5.95 -7.41 15.88
N LEU A 82 -4.88 -7.89 16.51
CA LEU A 82 -4.67 -7.73 17.95
C LEU A 82 -4.50 -6.25 18.35
N ASN A 83 -3.79 -5.47 17.54
CA ASN A 83 -3.63 -4.04 17.79
C ASN A 83 -4.96 -3.28 17.62
N LYS A 84 -5.79 -3.64 16.65
CA LYS A 84 -7.17 -3.14 16.54
C LYS A 84 -7.99 -3.44 17.80
N LEU A 85 -7.93 -4.67 18.32
CA LEU A 85 -8.62 -5.03 19.57
C LEU A 85 -8.11 -4.23 20.77
N LYS A 86 -6.80 -3.99 20.88
CA LYS A 86 -6.24 -3.17 21.97
C LYS A 86 -6.77 -1.74 21.93
N ILE A 87 -6.90 -1.16 20.73
CA ILE A 87 -7.48 0.18 20.53
C ILE A 87 -8.95 0.16 20.91
N LEU A 88 -9.71 -0.81 20.40
CA LEU A 88 -11.14 -0.97 20.68
C LEU A 88 -11.45 -1.11 22.19
N LYS A 89 -10.59 -1.84 22.93
CA LYS A 89 -10.69 -1.99 24.39
C LYS A 89 -10.57 -0.66 25.14
N LYS A 90 -9.80 0.29 24.61
CA LYS A 90 -9.64 1.62 25.21
C LYS A 90 -10.84 2.54 24.92
N GLU A 91 -11.57 2.29 23.84
CA GLU A 91 -12.64 3.16 23.34
C GLU A 91 -14.05 2.73 23.77
N ILE A 92 -14.26 1.46 24.13
CA ILE A 92 -15.57 0.91 24.51
C ILE A 92 -15.68 0.79 26.04
N LEU A 93 -16.67 1.49 26.64
CA LEU A 93 -17.05 1.32 28.05
C LEU A 93 -17.98 0.09 28.29
N GLU A 94 -18.61 -0.44 27.23
CA GLU A 94 -19.50 -1.61 27.27
C GLU A 94 -18.74 -2.94 27.08
N ASN A 95 -18.44 -3.62 28.18
CA ASN A 95 -17.59 -4.81 28.23
C ASN A 95 -18.08 -5.98 27.34
N ASP A 96 -19.40 -6.13 27.16
CA ASP A 96 -19.99 -7.31 26.51
C ASP A 96 -19.75 -7.35 24.99
N LYS A 97 -19.81 -6.20 24.30
CA LYS A 97 -19.53 -6.10 22.85
C LYS A 97 -18.06 -6.37 22.54
N PHE A 98 -17.16 -5.89 23.40
CA PHE A 98 -15.73 -6.17 23.28
C PHE A 98 -15.43 -7.67 23.42
N ILE A 99 -16.05 -8.34 24.39
CA ILE A 99 -15.89 -9.78 24.61
C ILE A 99 -16.37 -10.59 23.39
N GLU A 100 -17.46 -10.17 22.74
CA GLU A 100 -17.96 -10.86 21.53
C GLU A 100 -16.99 -10.71 20.35
N GLU A 101 -16.50 -9.50 20.08
CA GLU A 101 -15.54 -9.27 18.99
C GLU A 101 -14.16 -9.89 19.25
N GLU A 102 -13.71 -9.91 20.50
CA GLU A 102 -12.49 -10.64 20.87
C GLU A 102 -12.62 -12.14 20.57
N LYS A 103 -13.78 -12.74 20.86
CA LYS A 103 -14.05 -14.16 20.54
C LYS A 103 -14.07 -14.42 19.04
N LYS A 104 -14.77 -13.58 18.26
CA LYS A 104 -14.81 -13.71 16.78
C LYS A 104 -13.42 -13.58 16.17
N THR A 105 -12.65 -12.59 16.61
CA THR A 105 -11.28 -12.35 16.14
C THR A 105 -10.36 -13.53 16.46
N LYS A 106 -10.46 -14.11 17.68
CA LYS A 106 -9.71 -15.32 18.04
C LYS A 106 -10.05 -16.52 17.15
N ILE A 107 -11.32 -16.76 16.87
CA ILE A 107 -11.76 -17.86 16.00
C ILE A 107 -11.25 -17.63 14.57
N ARG A 108 -11.41 -16.42 14.04
CA ARG A 108 -10.94 -16.03 12.72
C ARG A 108 -9.42 -16.18 12.59
N ASN A 109 -8.65 -15.69 13.56
CA ASN A 109 -7.19 -15.80 13.56
C ASN A 109 -6.74 -17.25 13.56
N LYS A 110 -7.40 -18.10 14.33
CA LYS A 110 -7.09 -19.53 14.38
C LYS A 110 -7.28 -20.22 13.03
N GLU A 111 -8.42 -19.99 12.37
CA GLU A 111 -8.75 -20.65 11.09
C GLU A 111 -8.02 -20.06 9.88
N ILE A 112 -7.93 -18.73 9.81
CA ILE A 112 -7.39 -18.02 8.63
C ILE A 112 -5.87 -17.85 8.69
N HIS A 113 -5.28 -17.77 9.88
CA HIS A 113 -3.85 -17.47 10.02
C HIS A 113 -3.06 -18.58 10.73
N GLU A 114 -3.42 -18.97 11.95
CA GLU A 114 -2.62 -19.93 12.73
C GLU A 114 -2.56 -21.33 12.09
N LYS A 115 -3.68 -21.82 11.56
CA LYS A 115 -3.73 -23.12 10.88
C LYS A 115 -2.89 -23.11 9.60
N PRO A 116 -3.04 -22.14 8.67
CA PRO A 116 -2.13 -21.99 7.54
C PRO A 116 -0.66 -21.84 7.92
N ILE A 117 -0.33 -21.08 8.97
CA ILE A 117 1.06 -20.97 9.47
C ILE A 117 1.62 -22.36 9.80
N LYS A 118 0.89 -23.18 10.57
CA LYS A 118 1.35 -24.53 10.93
C LYS A 118 1.56 -25.43 9.71
N GLU A 119 0.67 -25.34 8.72
CA GLU A 119 0.78 -26.08 7.47
C GLU A 119 1.99 -25.62 6.66
N LEU A 120 2.24 -24.32 6.58
CA LEU A 120 3.40 -23.73 5.91
C LEU A 120 4.73 -24.05 6.63
N GLU A 121 4.76 -24.04 7.96
CA GLU A 121 5.93 -24.43 8.75
C GLU A 121 6.28 -25.91 8.56
N LYS A 122 5.26 -26.77 8.50
CA LYS A 122 5.45 -28.19 8.19
C LYS A 122 6.00 -28.35 6.76
N LEU A 123 5.40 -27.66 5.80
CA LEU A 123 5.85 -27.66 4.41
C LEU A 123 7.30 -27.19 4.29
N TYR A 124 7.69 -26.13 5.00
CA TYR A 124 9.05 -25.60 4.99
C TYR A 124 10.08 -26.63 5.47
N LYS A 125 9.73 -27.49 6.42
CA LYS A 125 10.59 -28.56 6.94
C LYS A 125 10.69 -29.75 6.00
N GLU A 126 9.59 -30.08 5.31
CA GLU A 126 9.49 -31.27 4.45
C GLU A 126 9.99 -31.04 3.02
N ILE A 127 10.00 -29.79 2.55
CA ILE A 127 10.41 -29.46 1.18
C ILE A 127 11.93 -29.60 0.97
N ASN A 128 12.27 -30.36 -0.06
CA ASN A 128 13.64 -30.64 -0.48
C ASN A 128 13.74 -30.67 -2.02
N GLN A 129 14.94 -30.91 -2.54
CA GLN A 129 15.19 -30.84 -3.99
C GLN A 129 14.41 -31.90 -4.79
N GLU A 130 14.12 -33.04 -4.18
CA GLU A 130 13.46 -34.18 -4.84
C GLU A 130 11.95 -33.95 -4.96
N ASN A 131 11.32 -33.32 -3.97
CA ASN A 131 9.87 -33.18 -3.88
C ASN A 131 9.34 -31.75 -4.15
N THR A 132 10.20 -30.77 -4.43
CA THR A 132 9.78 -29.36 -4.64
C THR A 132 8.72 -29.21 -5.72
N TYR A 133 8.85 -29.92 -6.84
CA TYR A 133 7.89 -29.86 -7.94
C TYR A 133 6.59 -30.57 -7.60
N ASP A 134 6.65 -31.69 -6.90
CA ASP A 134 5.46 -32.41 -6.42
C ASP A 134 4.64 -31.53 -5.47
N PHE A 135 5.30 -30.74 -4.62
CA PHE A 135 4.62 -29.77 -3.76
C PHE A 135 3.92 -28.66 -4.55
N ILE A 136 4.56 -28.14 -5.61
CA ILE A 136 3.93 -27.15 -6.49
C ILE A 136 2.69 -27.76 -7.17
N ILE A 137 2.80 -28.98 -7.68
CA ILE A 137 1.69 -29.70 -8.33
C ILE A 137 0.58 -30.06 -7.32
N LYS A 138 0.93 -30.44 -6.09
CA LYS A 138 -0.06 -30.73 -5.04
C LYS A 138 -0.93 -29.51 -4.75
N LYS A 139 -0.31 -28.32 -4.64
CA LYS A 139 -1.04 -27.06 -4.47
C LYS A 139 -2.01 -26.80 -5.62
N TYR A 140 -1.63 -27.14 -6.86
CA TYR A 140 -2.56 -27.08 -7.99
C TYR A 140 -3.77 -27.99 -7.80
N ASN A 141 -3.56 -29.24 -7.38
CA ASN A 141 -4.63 -30.21 -7.19
C ASN A 141 -5.60 -29.79 -6.09
N ASP A 142 -5.08 -29.24 -4.99
CA ASP A 142 -5.90 -28.71 -3.90
C ASP A 142 -6.78 -27.55 -4.39
N CYS A 143 -6.20 -26.59 -5.13
CA CYS A 143 -6.97 -25.50 -5.73
C CYS A 143 -7.97 -26.00 -6.79
N PHE A 144 -7.56 -26.96 -7.62
CA PHE A 144 -8.38 -27.55 -8.67
C PHE A 144 -9.62 -28.27 -8.12
N TYR A 145 -9.48 -28.96 -6.99
CA TYR A 145 -10.60 -29.60 -6.30
C TYR A 145 -11.63 -28.56 -5.86
N VAL A 146 -11.19 -27.42 -5.33
CA VAL A 146 -12.07 -26.29 -4.96
C VAL A 146 -12.76 -25.72 -6.20
N PHE A 147 -12.02 -25.46 -7.29
CA PHE A 147 -12.57 -24.89 -8.52
C PHE A 147 -13.62 -25.78 -9.20
N LYS A 148 -13.43 -27.11 -9.18
CA LYS A 148 -14.42 -28.08 -9.71
C LYS A 148 -15.75 -28.03 -8.97
N GLN A 149 -15.76 -27.66 -7.69
CA GLN A 149 -16.98 -27.56 -6.90
C GLN A 149 -17.71 -26.23 -7.11
N THR A 150 -17.02 -25.20 -7.62
CA THR A 150 -17.57 -23.84 -7.70
C THR A 150 -17.93 -23.37 -9.12
N GLU A 151 -17.36 -23.96 -10.19
CA GLU A 151 -17.57 -23.44 -11.56
C GLU A 151 -17.62 -24.52 -12.67
N ASN A 152 -18.46 -24.30 -13.70
CA ASN A 152 -18.50 -25.07 -14.95
C ASN A 152 -17.42 -24.56 -15.92
N ILE A 153 -16.20 -25.09 -15.78
CA ILE A 153 -15.02 -24.58 -16.48
C ILE A 153 -14.76 -25.32 -17.81
N THR A 154 -14.55 -24.57 -18.90
CA THR A 154 -14.28 -25.11 -20.27
C THR A 154 -12.81 -25.05 -20.73
N LYS A 155 -11.88 -24.41 -19.99
CA LYS A 155 -10.42 -24.46 -20.26
C LYS A 155 -9.61 -24.59 -18.98
N ILE A 156 -9.21 -25.83 -18.67
CA ILE A 156 -8.39 -26.21 -17.52
C ILE A 156 -6.94 -26.41 -17.99
N PHE A 157 -5.97 -25.85 -17.27
CA PHE A 157 -4.54 -26.13 -17.50
C PHE A 157 -4.21 -27.58 -17.14
N ASN A 158 -3.23 -28.18 -17.81
CA ASN A 158 -2.68 -29.43 -17.29
C ASN A 158 -1.73 -29.12 -16.10
N GLN A 159 -1.48 -30.11 -15.24
CA GLN A 159 -0.62 -29.96 -14.06
C GLN A 159 0.80 -29.50 -14.41
N GLU A 160 1.30 -29.94 -15.57
CA GLU A 160 2.63 -29.64 -16.08
C GLU A 160 2.77 -28.14 -16.40
N ASP A 161 1.78 -27.55 -17.08
CA ASP A 161 1.75 -26.12 -17.40
C ASP A 161 1.70 -25.26 -16.13
N TYR A 162 0.94 -25.69 -15.12
CA TYR A 162 0.90 -25.01 -13.82
C TYR A 162 2.27 -25.02 -13.15
N LEU A 163 2.96 -26.17 -13.12
CA LEU A 163 4.30 -26.29 -12.54
C LEU A 163 5.24 -25.25 -13.14
N TYR A 164 5.30 -25.16 -14.47
CA TYR A 164 6.23 -24.24 -15.13
C TYR A 164 5.86 -22.77 -14.93
N VAL A 165 4.58 -22.43 -14.92
CA VAL A 165 4.13 -21.07 -14.61
C VAL A 165 4.47 -20.69 -13.16
N SER A 166 4.31 -21.62 -12.21
CA SER A 166 4.70 -21.39 -10.81
C SER A 166 6.21 -21.19 -10.66
N ILE A 167 7.03 -21.99 -11.36
CA ILE A 167 8.49 -21.82 -11.38
C ILE A 167 8.86 -20.46 -11.98
N LEU A 168 8.23 -20.09 -13.09
CA LEU A 168 8.44 -18.79 -13.74
C LEU A 168 8.15 -17.63 -12.77
N LYS A 169 7.04 -17.68 -12.02
CA LYS A 169 6.70 -16.66 -11.01
C LYS A 169 7.77 -16.52 -9.93
N LEU A 170 8.30 -17.63 -9.42
CA LEU A 170 9.37 -17.63 -8.42
C LEU A 170 10.64 -16.97 -8.97
N LEU A 171 11.05 -17.33 -10.19
CA LEU A 171 12.22 -16.77 -10.85
C LEU A 171 12.07 -15.27 -11.09
N LEU A 172 10.88 -14.83 -11.55
CA LEU A 172 10.59 -13.41 -11.74
C LEU A 172 10.67 -12.65 -10.42
N LYS A 173 10.10 -13.18 -9.32
CA LYS A 173 10.21 -12.56 -7.98
C LYS A 173 11.67 -12.33 -7.58
N GLU A 174 12.58 -13.25 -7.89
CA GLU A 174 14.01 -13.11 -7.61
C GLU A 174 14.72 -12.13 -8.55
N VAL A 175 14.41 -12.14 -9.87
CA VAL A 175 14.98 -11.17 -10.83
C VAL A 175 14.63 -9.73 -10.43
N TYR A 176 13.42 -9.51 -9.93
CA TYR A 176 12.92 -8.21 -9.47
C TYR A 176 13.12 -7.97 -7.97
N LYS A 177 13.85 -8.86 -7.28
CA LYS A 177 14.26 -8.67 -5.88
C LYS A 177 15.39 -7.65 -5.74
N GLU A 178 15.95 -7.16 -6.85
CA GLU A 178 16.61 -5.85 -6.89
C GLU A 178 15.56 -4.82 -6.45
N GLU A 179 15.53 -4.60 -5.13
CA GLU A 179 14.57 -3.81 -4.37
C GLU A 179 13.87 -2.77 -5.20
N GLU A 180 12.54 -2.90 -5.35
CA GLU A 180 11.70 -1.74 -5.54
C GLU A 180 12.07 -0.77 -4.41
N PRO A 181 12.74 0.35 -4.70
CA PRO A 181 13.07 1.28 -3.64
C PRO A 181 11.75 1.76 -3.08
N TYR A 182 11.49 1.38 -1.83
CA TYR A 182 10.25 1.68 -1.12
C TYR A 182 9.96 3.20 -1.14
N TYR A 183 10.99 4.04 -1.30
CA TYR A 183 10.93 5.50 -1.22
C TYR A 183 11.41 6.26 -2.46
N GLU A 184 11.88 5.58 -3.50
CA GLU A 184 12.28 6.22 -4.76
C GLU A 184 11.47 5.63 -5.91
N ILE A 185 11.43 6.32 -7.03
CA ILE A 185 10.91 5.72 -8.26
C ILE A 185 12.11 5.05 -8.92
N ASN A 186 12.16 3.72 -8.92
CA ASN A 186 13.16 3.03 -9.74
C ASN A 186 12.75 3.16 -11.21
N GLU A 187 13.37 4.10 -11.90
CA GLU A 187 13.11 4.38 -13.31
C GLU A 187 13.28 3.15 -14.22
N LYS A 188 14.13 2.19 -13.84
CA LYS A 188 14.28 0.94 -14.62
C LYS A 188 13.04 0.06 -14.57
N ASN A 189 12.24 0.16 -13.50
CA ASN A 189 11.07 -0.69 -13.25
C ASN A 189 9.76 0.13 -13.22
N ASN A 190 9.78 1.38 -13.68
CA ASN A 190 8.64 2.30 -13.66
C ASN A 190 7.65 1.99 -14.80
N ARG A 191 6.64 1.16 -14.49
CA ARG A 191 5.58 0.71 -15.40
C ARG A 191 4.68 1.82 -15.91
N LEU A 192 4.58 2.93 -15.17
CA LEU A 192 3.79 4.08 -15.61
C LEU A 192 4.43 4.80 -16.79
N LYS A 193 5.76 4.98 -16.79
CA LYS A 193 6.49 5.57 -17.92
C LYS A 193 6.45 4.73 -19.18
N GLU A 194 6.46 3.40 -19.04
CA GLU A 194 6.28 2.49 -20.17
C GLU A 194 4.94 2.72 -20.89
N THR A 195 3.90 3.15 -20.15
CA THR A 195 2.53 3.32 -20.67
C THR A 195 2.21 4.76 -21.10
N TYR A 196 2.83 5.75 -20.45
CA TYR A 196 2.62 7.18 -20.72
C TYR A 196 3.90 7.82 -21.27
N LYS A 197 3.98 7.96 -22.60
CA LYS A 197 5.10 8.65 -23.28
C LYS A 197 5.34 10.09 -22.81
N PHE A 198 4.34 10.74 -22.19
CA PHE A 198 4.36 12.15 -21.80
C PHE A 198 4.07 12.36 -20.31
N ILE A 199 4.24 11.33 -19.46
CA ILE A 199 4.01 11.49 -18.01
C ILE A 199 4.97 12.51 -17.38
N ASP A 200 6.16 12.66 -17.95
CA ASP A 200 7.17 13.63 -17.52
C ASP A 200 6.83 15.09 -17.87
N GLU A 201 5.78 15.32 -18.68
CA GLU A 201 5.22 16.66 -18.94
C GLU A 201 4.28 17.12 -17.83
N ASP A 202 3.78 16.21 -16.99
CA ASP A 202 3.01 16.56 -15.79
C ASP A 202 3.96 17.12 -14.71
N GLU A 203 3.80 18.39 -14.36
CA GLU A 203 4.68 19.07 -13.40
C GLU A 203 4.67 18.41 -12.01
N GLN A 204 3.53 17.87 -11.58
CA GLN A 204 3.43 17.19 -10.29
C GLN A 204 4.15 15.84 -10.34
N TYR A 205 4.11 15.16 -11.48
CA TYR A 205 4.87 13.94 -11.68
C TYR A 205 6.38 14.22 -11.73
N LYS A 206 6.79 15.20 -12.53
CA LYS A 206 8.19 15.58 -12.67
C LYS A 206 8.82 16.01 -11.34
N LYS A 207 8.07 16.74 -10.51
CA LYS A 207 8.56 17.29 -9.25
C LYS A 207 8.45 16.32 -8.07
N TYR A 208 7.37 15.53 -8.02
CA TYR A 208 7.00 14.73 -6.83
C TYR A 208 6.63 13.27 -7.13
N GLY A 209 6.54 12.88 -8.40
CA GLY A 209 6.01 11.60 -8.85
C GLY A 209 4.48 11.48 -8.83
N LEU A 210 3.76 12.53 -8.41
CA LEU A 210 2.31 12.46 -8.25
C LEU A 210 1.57 12.55 -9.59
N LEU A 211 0.46 11.84 -9.73
CA LEU A 211 -0.44 11.98 -10.87
C LEU A 211 -1.55 12.97 -10.54
N LYS A 212 -1.60 14.09 -11.27
CA LYS A 212 -2.67 15.08 -11.12
C LYS A 212 -3.98 14.58 -11.73
N LEU A 213 -5.07 14.57 -10.97
CA LEU A 213 -6.41 14.32 -11.51
C LEU A 213 -6.80 15.40 -12.51
N ASN A 214 -7.53 15.00 -13.55
CA ASN A 214 -7.97 15.90 -14.63
C ASN A 214 -9.15 15.25 -15.37
N ASN A 215 -9.59 15.88 -16.47
CA ASN A 215 -10.72 15.38 -17.26
C ASN A 215 -10.58 13.93 -17.75
N ASN A 216 -9.35 13.43 -17.87
CA ASN A 216 -9.09 12.05 -18.25
C ASN A 216 -8.86 11.13 -17.04
N ARG A 217 -8.29 11.65 -15.95
CA ARG A 217 -7.89 10.91 -14.74
C ARG A 217 -8.80 11.26 -13.58
N ASN A 218 -9.64 10.31 -13.19
CA ASN A 218 -10.58 10.47 -12.07
C ASN A 218 -10.25 9.48 -10.96
N LEU A 219 -10.38 9.92 -9.71
CA LEU A 219 -10.35 9.01 -8.57
C LEU A 219 -11.64 8.20 -8.58
N GLU A 220 -11.52 6.88 -8.75
CA GLU A 220 -12.69 6.00 -8.68
C GLU A 220 -13.23 5.93 -7.27
N LYS A 221 -14.54 5.65 -7.15
CA LYS A 221 -15.20 5.55 -5.87
C LYS A 221 -14.52 4.48 -5.02
N PRO A 222 -13.94 4.86 -3.86
CA PRO A 222 -13.36 3.90 -2.95
C PRO A 222 -14.41 2.89 -2.46
N MET A 223 -14.19 1.60 -2.67
CA MET A 223 -14.96 0.56 -2.00
C MET A 223 -14.36 0.35 -0.62
N LEU A 224 -15.15 0.57 0.43
CA LEU A 224 -14.72 0.40 1.83
C LEU A 224 -14.12 -1.00 2.02
N ASN A 225 -12.91 -1.08 2.58
CA ASN A 225 -12.19 -2.34 2.87
C ASN A 225 -11.90 -3.22 1.65
N SER A 226 -11.90 -2.68 0.43
CA SER A 226 -11.52 -3.41 -0.78
C SER A 226 -10.35 -2.74 -1.50
N PRO A 227 -9.15 -2.77 -0.91
CA PRO A 227 -7.96 -2.35 -1.63
C PRO A 227 -7.68 -3.32 -2.81
N PRO A 228 -6.99 -2.83 -3.86
CA PRO A 228 -6.43 -1.48 -3.98
C PRO A 228 -7.41 -0.46 -4.57
N TYR A 229 -7.16 0.84 -4.31
CA TYR A 229 -7.87 1.95 -4.93
C TYR A 229 -7.20 2.38 -6.23
N TYR A 230 -7.99 3.00 -7.10
CA TYR A 230 -7.58 3.29 -8.47
C TYR A 230 -7.82 4.75 -8.87
N ILE A 231 -6.89 5.29 -9.66
CA ILE A 231 -7.21 6.38 -10.59
C ILE A 231 -7.63 5.72 -11.90
N HIS A 232 -8.84 6.00 -12.36
CA HIS A 232 -9.27 5.62 -13.70
C HIS A 232 -8.87 6.71 -14.69
N ASP A 233 -7.95 6.36 -15.60
CA ASP A 233 -7.67 7.14 -16.81
C ASP A 233 -8.53 6.61 -17.96
N ASN A 234 -9.49 7.39 -18.44
CA ASN A 234 -10.42 7.02 -19.51
C ASN A 234 -9.72 6.63 -20.84
N ARG A 235 -8.43 6.95 -21.02
CA ARG A 235 -7.65 6.59 -22.20
C ARG A 235 -6.87 5.29 -22.04
N LYS A 236 -6.67 4.82 -20.81
CA LYS A 236 -5.71 3.74 -20.50
C LYS A 236 -6.24 2.65 -19.59
N GLY A 237 -7.11 2.99 -18.63
CA GLY A 237 -7.65 2.11 -17.60
C GLY A 237 -7.28 2.54 -16.18
N TYR A 238 -7.23 1.58 -15.27
CA TYR A 238 -7.12 1.76 -13.83
C TYR A 238 -5.66 1.70 -13.36
N ILE A 239 -5.22 2.78 -12.72
CA ILE A 239 -3.90 2.94 -12.13
C ILE A 239 -4.01 2.67 -10.63
N VAL A 240 -3.30 1.67 -10.14
CA VAL A 240 -3.26 1.36 -8.71
C VAL A 240 -2.54 2.47 -7.95
N LEU A 241 -3.11 2.89 -6.82
CA LEU A 241 -2.53 3.88 -5.92
C LEU A 241 -1.46 3.26 -5.00
N ASP A 242 -0.56 4.12 -4.51
CA ASP A 242 0.46 3.74 -3.54
C ASP A 242 -0.17 3.33 -2.21
N SER A 243 0.25 2.19 -1.65
CA SER A 243 -0.34 1.59 -0.44
C SER A 243 -0.08 2.40 0.84
N ARG A 244 0.79 3.42 0.80
CA ARG A 244 1.01 4.35 1.92
C ARG A 244 -0.07 5.41 2.04
N ILE A 245 -1.02 5.48 1.11
CA ILE A 245 -2.20 6.31 1.27
C ILE A 245 -3.27 5.46 1.95
N PRO A 246 -3.64 5.74 3.22
CA PRO A 246 -4.68 4.97 3.90
C PRO A 246 -6.01 5.01 3.14
N ASP A 247 -6.76 3.93 3.24
CA ASP A 247 -8.10 3.78 2.69
C ASP A 247 -9.02 4.95 3.09
N GLU A 248 -9.00 5.31 4.37
CA GLU A 248 -9.78 6.38 4.97
C GLU A 248 -9.43 7.74 4.35
N VAL A 249 -8.15 7.98 4.08
CA VAL A 249 -7.65 9.19 3.41
C VAL A 249 -8.20 9.27 1.99
N LEU A 250 -8.17 8.16 1.24
CA LEU A 250 -8.70 8.12 -0.12
C LEU A 250 -10.21 8.31 -0.18
N ILE A 251 -10.95 7.72 0.76
CA ILE A 251 -12.39 7.95 0.92
C ILE A 251 -12.68 9.43 1.19
N LYS A 252 -11.96 10.05 2.14
CA LYS A 252 -12.15 11.47 2.46
C LYS A 252 -11.84 12.36 1.27
N LEU A 253 -10.71 12.14 0.59
CA LEU A 253 -10.33 12.88 -0.61
C LEU A 253 -11.35 12.72 -1.73
N TYR A 254 -11.90 11.51 -1.93
CA TYR A 254 -12.98 11.27 -2.88
C TYR A 254 -14.23 12.09 -2.54
N CYS A 255 -14.72 12.03 -1.30
CA CYS A 255 -15.91 12.79 -0.87
C CYS A 255 -15.72 14.30 -1.05
N LEU A 256 -14.60 14.84 -0.54
CA LEU A 256 -14.28 16.26 -0.69
C LEU A 256 -14.18 16.70 -2.15
N LYS A 257 -13.73 15.81 -3.04
CA LYS A 257 -13.70 16.08 -4.49
C LYS A 257 -15.09 16.07 -5.12
N GLN A 258 -15.96 15.13 -4.73
CA GLN A 258 -17.35 15.08 -5.19
C GLN A 258 -18.15 16.31 -4.72
N ASP A 259 -17.86 16.80 -3.53
CA ASP A 259 -18.48 18.00 -2.96
C ASP A 259 -17.91 19.31 -3.55
N ASN A 260 -17.00 19.22 -4.53
CA ASN A 260 -16.30 20.35 -5.17
C ASN A 260 -15.51 21.23 -4.19
N LEU A 261 -15.09 20.67 -3.04
CA LEU A 261 -14.24 21.36 -2.06
C LEU A 261 -12.76 21.27 -2.42
N ILE A 262 -12.38 20.23 -3.19
CA ILE A 262 -11.04 20.06 -3.75
C ILE A 262 -11.01 20.47 -5.22
N THR A 263 -10.17 21.44 -5.56
CA THR A 263 -9.94 21.85 -6.95
C THR A 263 -8.91 20.95 -7.60
N ASP A 264 -7.67 20.96 -7.09
CA ASP A 264 -6.57 20.18 -7.61
C ASP A 264 -6.22 19.06 -6.63
N LEU A 265 -6.23 17.81 -7.13
CA LEU A 265 -5.80 16.64 -6.38
C LEU A 265 -4.74 15.89 -7.18
N SER A 266 -3.62 15.59 -6.54
CA SER A 266 -2.57 14.74 -7.10
C SER A 266 -2.26 13.60 -6.14
N LEU A 267 -2.17 12.38 -6.65
CA LEU A 267 -1.98 11.18 -5.83
C LEU A 267 -0.77 10.39 -6.32
N ARG A 268 -0.06 9.75 -5.38
CA ARG A 268 1.04 8.86 -5.69
C ARG A 268 0.48 7.55 -6.22
N ALA A 269 0.93 7.16 -7.41
CA ALA A 269 0.58 5.88 -7.99
C ALA A 269 1.58 4.80 -7.58
N ASN A 270 1.17 3.54 -7.68
CA ASN A 270 2.09 2.42 -7.64
C ASN A 270 2.79 2.31 -9.01
N TYR A 271 4.04 2.79 -9.06
CA TYR A 271 4.85 2.81 -10.29
C TYR A 271 5.25 1.43 -10.80
N TYR A 272 5.10 0.40 -9.98
CA TYR A 272 5.56 -0.96 -10.29
C TYR A 272 4.40 -1.85 -10.78
N MET A 273 3.16 -1.36 -10.68
CA MET A 273 1.97 -2.00 -11.23
C MET A 273 1.61 -1.41 -12.59
N LYS A 274 1.15 -2.27 -13.49
CA LYS A 274 0.61 -1.85 -14.79
C LYS A 274 -0.79 -1.29 -14.63
N ILE A 275 -1.18 -0.47 -15.59
CA ILE A 275 -2.54 -0.01 -15.75
C ILE A 275 -3.43 -1.21 -16.08
N GLN A 276 -4.48 -1.43 -15.29
CA GLN A 276 -5.44 -2.49 -15.51
C GLN A 276 -6.51 -2.01 -16.49
N LYS A 277 -6.85 -2.79 -17.52
CA LYS A 277 -7.85 -2.37 -18.51
C LYS A 277 -9.30 -2.55 -18.05
N SER A 278 -9.51 -3.45 -17.11
CA SER A 278 -10.82 -3.75 -16.54
C SER A 278 -10.78 -3.50 -15.05
N ASN A 279 -11.93 -3.12 -14.51
CA ASN A 279 -12.08 -2.95 -13.08
C ASN A 279 -12.10 -4.33 -12.39
N ILE A 280 -11.04 -4.70 -11.66
CA ILE A 280 -10.99 -5.95 -10.89
C ILE A 280 -11.67 -5.73 -9.53
N HIS A 281 -12.91 -5.23 -9.52
CA HIS A 281 -13.78 -5.27 -8.34
C HIS A 281 -14.48 -6.62 -8.28
N ALA A 282 -13.73 -7.67 -8.02
CA ALA A 282 -14.35 -8.96 -7.77
C ALA A 282 -14.70 -9.04 -6.27
N ALA A 283 -15.99 -8.82 -5.98
CA ALA A 283 -16.76 -9.35 -4.85
C ALA A 283 -16.06 -9.36 -3.47
N PHE A 284 -16.03 -8.22 -2.79
CA PHE A 284 -15.95 -8.16 -1.33
C PHE A 284 -16.78 -6.98 -0.82
N GLU A 285 -18.10 -7.05 -0.98
CA GLU A 285 -19.01 -6.20 -0.22
C GLU A 285 -19.23 -6.83 1.15
N GLU A 286 -18.52 -6.35 2.16
CA GLU A 286 -18.99 -6.46 3.54
C GLU A 286 -19.02 -5.07 4.18
N ARG A 287 -20.21 -4.71 4.67
CA ARG A 287 -20.49 -3.47 5.39
C ARG A 287 -19.67 -3.40 6.68
N ALA A 288 -19.04 -2.27 6.93
CA ALA A 288 -18.61 -1.90 8.28
C ALA A 288 -18.91 -0.42 8.54
N PHE A 289 -19.63 -0.16 9.65
CA PHE A 289 -19.77 1.16 10.27
C PHE A 289 -18.63 1.35 11.28
N GLY A 290 -18.11 2.58 11.36
CA GLY A 290 -17.16 3.04 12.37
C GLY A 290 -17.36 4.54 12.62
N LYS A 291 -17.29 4.96 13.88
CA LYS A 291 -17.89 6.16 14.47
C LYS A 291 -17.37 7.51 13.96
N TYR A 292 -18.27 8.49 13.90
CA TYR A 292 -17.94 9.92 13.78
C TYR A 292 -17.22 10.41 15.05
N PHE A 293 -16.17 11.18 14.83
CA PHE A 293 -15.43 11.92 15.85
C PHE A 293 -15.78 13.40 15.70
N SER A 294 -16.18 14.07 16.79
CA SER A 294 -16.49 15.49 16.80
C SER A 294 -15.59 16.26 17.76
N PHE A 295 -15.16 17.46 17.37
CA PHE A 295 -14.52 18.42 18.29
C PHE A 295 -15.18 19.79 18.24
N GLU A 296 -15.36 20.36 19.44
CA GLU A 296 -15.78 21.73 19.68
C GLU A 296 -14.59 22.60 20.13
N ASN A 297 -14.44 23.73 19.43
CA ASN A 297 -13.77 24.97 19.81
C ASN A 297 -12.24 25.08 19.77
N LEU A 298 -11.82 26.07 18.97
CA LEU A 298 -10.48 26.48 18.56
C LEU A 298 -10.04 27.76 19.30
N LYS A 299 -8.73 27.94 19.58
CA LYS A 299 -8.01 29.22 19.34
C LYS A 299 -6.50 29.15 19.57
N ASN A 300 -5.81 29.86 18.66
CA ASN A 300 -4.49 30.52 18.66
C ASN A 300 -3.25 29.77 19.18
N LEU A 301 -2.25 29.68 18.31
CA LEU A 301 -1.11 28.77 18.44
C LEU A 301 0.23 29.47 18.12
N ILE A 302 1.20 29.21 18.98
CA ILE A 302 2.64 29.49 18.88
C ILE A 302 3.29 28.15 18.40
N PRO A 303 4.51 28.12 17.83
CA PRO A 303 5.20 26.85 17.59
C PRO A 303 5.24 26.00 18.86
N THR A 304 4.72 24.77 18.76
CA THR A 304 4.52 23.88 19.91
C THR A 304 5.27 22.57 19.67
N LYS A 305 6.08 22.16 20.64
CA LYS A 305 6.57 20.79 20.74
C LYS A 305 5.81 20.09 21.86
N LEU A 306 5.02 19.09 21.51
CA LEU A 306 4.46 18.18 22.50
C LEU A 306 5.37 16.97 22.65
N TYR A 307 5.44 16.43 23.85
CA TYR A 307 6.32 15.32 24.17
C TYR A 307 5.63 14.35 25.12
N SER A 308 5.61 13.07 24.75
CA SER A 308 5.00 12.00 25.54
C SER A 308 6.03 11.45 26.52
N THR A 309 5.81 11.60 27.82
CA THR A 309 6.69 11.00 28.85
C THR A 309 6.59 9.47 28.91
N VAL A 310 5.57 8.88 28.27
CA VAL A 310 5.33 7.44 28.24
C VAL A 310 6.06 6.77 27.07
N THR A 311 6.04 7.40 25.89
CA THR A 311 6.62 6.84 24.66
C THR A 311 7.91 7.53 24.22
N ASN A 312 8.29 8.65 24.85
CA ASN A 312 9.40 9.52 24.43
C ASN A 312 9.21 10.13 23.02
N ASN A 313 8.04 9.94 22.40
CA ASN A 313 7.67 10.53 21.10
C ASN A 313 7.47 12.04 21.23
N SER A 314 7.77 12.76 20.15
CA SER A 314 7.54 14.20 20.05
C SER A 314 6.67 14.53 18.84
N LEU A 315 5.80 15.54 18.99
CA LEU A 315 5.02 16.13 17.92
C LEU A 315 5.42 17.58 17.77
N TRP A 316 6.07 17.91 16.65
CA TRP A 316 6.41 19.28 16.29
C TRP A 316 5.30 19.92 15.49
N ILE A 317 4.91 21.13 15.88
CA ILE A 317 3.86 21.88 15.22
C ILE A 317 4.36 23.29 14.98
N ASN A 318 4.52 23.64 13.70
CA ASN A 318 5.02 24.94 13.28
C ASN A 318 3.91 25.71 12.56
N ILE A 319 3.61 26.92 13.02
CA ILE A 319 2.59 27.79 12.43
C ILE A 319 3.21 29.12 12.06
N LYS A 320 3.12 29.48 10.78
CA LYS A 320 3.66 30.74 10.27
C LYS A 320 2.90 31.20 9.03
N ASN A 321 2.38 32.43 9.07
CA ASN A 321 1.80 33.12 7.91
C ASN A 321 0.75 32.29 7.14
N GLY A 322 -0.21 31.67 7.82
CA GLY A 322 -1.22 30.83 7.18
C GLY A 322 -0.75 29.43 6.77
N ASN A 323 0.45 29.02 7.21
CA ASN A 323 0.98 27.66 7.03
C ASN A 323 1.04 26.96 8.38
N ILE A 324 0.70 25.68 8.40
CA ILE A 324 0.80 24.79 9.55
C ILE A 324 1.50 23.51 9.10
N THR A 325 2.54 23.11 9.81
CA THR A 325 3.22 21.84 9.59
C THR A 325 3.17 21.03 10.87
N PHE A 326 2.76 19.77 10.78
CA PHE A 326 2.88 18.78 11.85
C PHE A 326 3.94 17.78 11.45
N GLU A 327 4.88 17.47 12.33
CA GLU A 327 5.89 16.43 12.15
C GLU A 327 5.97 15.52 13.38
N GLU A 328 5.82 14.23 13.16
CA GLU A 328 5.95 13.22 14.21
C GLU A 328 7.38 12.67 14.27
N LEU A 329 8.02 12.80 15.43
CA LEU A 329 9.31 12.19 15.76
C LEU A 329 9.08 11.06 16.76
N LEU A 330 9.42 9.83 16.37
CA LEU A 330 9.25 8.64 17.19
C LEU A 330 10.56 8.30 17.91
N ASP A 331 10.47 7.78 19.14
CA ASP A 331 11.64 7.23 19.83
C ASP A 331 11.97 5.82 19.33
N ASP A 332 10.93 5.01 19.06
CA ASP A 332 11.02 3.67 18.47
C ASP A 332 11.13 3.70 16.94
N PHE A 333 11.93 4.62 16.40
CA PHE A 333 12.06 4.77 14.96
C PHE A 333 12.70 3.54 14.32
N GLU A 334 12.11 3.08 13.22
CA GLU A 334 12.67 1.99 12.42
C GLU A 334 13.82 2.53 11.57
N ILE A 335 15.01 1.95 11.74
CA ILE A 335 16.09 2.09 10.76
C ILE A 335 15.78 1.10 9.64
N GLU A 336 15.53 1.60 8.44
CA GLU A 336 15.32 0.73 7.28
C GLU A 336 16.60 -0.08 7.02
N ASP A 337 16.54 -1.39 7.29
CA ASP A 337 17.61 -2.40 7.48
C ASP A 337 18.70 -2.47 6.38
N LYS A 338 18.61 -1.62 5.35
CA LYS A 338 19.53 -1.59 4.21
C LYS A 338 20.00 -0.19 3.79
N ARG A 339 19.45 0.89 4.37
CA ARG A 339 19.68 2.26 3.87
C ARG A 339 20.00 3.30 4.95
N GLU A 340 20.10 2.89 6.22
CA GLU A 340 20.63 3.70 7.33
C GLU A 340 20.03 5.11 7.45
N PHE A 341 18.75 5.28 7.13
CA PHE A 341 18.03 6.54 7.34
C PHE A 341 16.83 6.35 8.25
N ILE A 342 16.49 7.43 8.95
CA ILE A 342 15.31 7.56 9.80
C ILE A 342 14.25 8.32 9.02
N LYS A 343 13.00 7.83 9.05
CA LYS A 343 11.87 8.47 8.36
C LYS A 343 10.93 9.12 9.36
N THR A 344 10.46 10.33 9.05
CA THR A 344 9.39 11.01 9.77
C THR A 344 8.21 11.25 8.84
N GLN A 345 7.03 11.44 9.42
CA GLN A 345 5.82 11.77 8.69
C GLN A 345 5.44 13.22 8.94
N VAL A 346 5.07 13.92 7.87
CA VAL A 346 4.71 15.33 7.89
C VAL A 346 3.38 15.55 7.19
N ILE A 347 2.51 16.31 7.84
CA ILE A 347 1.34 16.91 7.20
C ILE A 347 1.58 18.42 7.12
N HIS A 348 1.59 18.94 5.90
CA HIS A 348 1.65 20.37 5.64
C HIS A 348 0.27 20.87 5.21
N CYS A 349 -0.16 21.99 5.78
CA CYS A 349 -1.47 22.59 5.55
C CYS A 349 -1.32 24.10 5.38
N GLU A 350 -1.80 24.65 4.27
CA GLU A 350 -1.98 26.09 4.11
C GLU A 350 -3.47 26.43 4.21
N TYR A 351 -3.76 27.56 4.84
CA TYR A 351 -5.12 28.00 5.07
C TYR A 351 -5.28 29.50 4.91
N PHE A 352 -6.51 29.91 4.60
CA PHE A 352 -6.91 31.30 4.51
C PHE A 352 -8.22 31.54 5.26
N GLU A 353 -8.46 32.81 5.58
CA GLU A 353 -9.72 33.27 6.16
C GLU A 353 -10.57 33.92 5.08
N ASP A 354 -11.85 33.58 5.04
CA ASP A 354 -12.85 34.19 4.17
C ASP A 354 -14.16 34.33 4.97
N GLU A 355 -14.70 35.54 5.02
CA GLU A 355 -15.92 35.89 5.79
C GLU A 355 -15.92 35.39 7.25
N GLY A 356 -14.77 35.44 7.94
CA GLY A 356 -14.64 35.00 9.33
C GLY A 356 -14.59 33.48 9.52
N LYS A 357 -14.44 32.71 8.43
CA LYS A 357 -14.29 31.26 8.44
C LYS A 357 -12.95 30.86 7.84
N PHE A 358 -12.34 29.80 8.37
CA PHE A 358 -11.07 29.28 7.88
C PHE A 358 -11.27 28.14 6.90
N TYR A 359 -10.48 28.17 5.83
CA TYR A 359 -10.49 27.17 4.76
C TYR A 359 -9.06 26.70 4.47
N ILE A 360 -8.92 25.39 4.25
CA ILE A 360 -7.68 24.78 3.78
C ILE A 360 -7.59 25.00 2.26
N SER A 361 -6.55 25.71 1.82
CA SER A 361 -6.22 25.88 0.41
C SER A 361 -5.32 24.78 -0.12
N HIS A 362 -4.45 24.27 0.74
CA HIS A 362 -3.46 23.26 0.40
C HIS A 362 -3.28 22.28 1.56
N ILE A 363 -3.19 20.99 1.25
CA ILE A 363 -2.79 19.97 2.21
C ILE A 363 -2.03 18.86 1.50
N ASP A 364 -0.92 18.45 2.09
CA ASP A 364 -0.16 17.31 1.60
C ASP A 364 0.44 16.48 2.73
N HIS A 365 0.76 15.23 2.38
CA HIS A 365 1.48 14.30 3.24
C HIS A 365 2.84 13.97 2.65
N GLU A 366 3.86 14.08 3.49
CA GLU A 366 5.27 13.87 3.15
C GLU A 366 5.95 12.89 4.11
N TYR A 367 6.88 12.10 3.57
CA TYR A 367 7.97 11.52 4.36
C TYR A 367 9.24 12.37 4.21
N ILE A 368 9.90 12.66 5.33
CA ILE A 368 11.23 13.27 5.38
C ILE A 368 12.22 12.21 5.86
N PHE A 369 13.43 12.24 5.30
CA PHE A 369 14.47 11.25 5.58
C PHE A 369 15.67 11.94 6.20
N TYR A 370 16.15 11.41 7.32
CA TYR A 370 17.26 11.94 8.10
C TYR A 370 18.38 10.89 8.19
N SER A 371 19.63 11.33 8.22
CA SER A 371 20.68 10.53 8.88
C SER A 371 20.42 10.46 10.39
N PHE A 372 21.14 9.59 11.10
CA PHE A 372 21.08 9.55 12.56
C PHE A 372 21.44 10.91 13.18
N ASP A 373 22.55 11.51 12.77
CA ASP A 373 23.00 12.82 13.28
C ASP A 373 21.99 13.93 12.97
N GLU A 374 21.42 13.96 11.75
CA GLU A 374 20.40 14.95 11.40
C GLU A 374 19.14 14.79 12.25
N TYR A 375 18.78 13.54 12.60
CA TYR A 375 17.62 13.26 13.44
C TYR A 375 17.84 13.67 14.90
N GLU A 376 19.01 13.38 15.47
CA GLU A 376 19.37 13.82 16.83
C GLU A 376 19.32 15.35 16.97
N GLU A 377 19.76 16.07 15.95
CA GLU A 377 19.64 17.53 15.90
C GLU A 377 18.20 17.99 15.66
N ARG A 378 17.42 17.30 14.82
CA ARG A 378 15.98 17.59 14.59
C ARG A 378 15.14 17.47 15.85
N ILE A 379 15.49 16.57 16.77
CA ILE A 379 14.83 16.46 18.08
C ILE A 379 15.00 17.76 18.88
N LYS A 380 16.13 18.45 18.74
CA LYS A 380 16.50 19.64 19.52
C LYS A 380 16.10 20.93 18.81
N ASP A 381 16.23 20.98 17.49
CA ASP A 381 16.03 22.16 16.65
C ASP A 381 14.92 21.92 15.61
N ILE A 382 13.98 22.87 15.56
CA ILE A 382 12.86 22.81 14.61
C ILE A 382 13.30 23.06 13.16
N GLU A 383 14.42 23.75 12.97
CA GLU A 383 14.91 24.19 11.66
C GLU A 383 15.85 23.17 10.99
N GLN A 384 16.31 22.15 11.72
CA GLN A 384 17.12 21.08 11.16
C GLN A 384 16.33 20.35 10.07
N LYS A 385 16.94 20.14 8.91
CA LYS A 385 16.31 19.45 7.76
C LYS A 385 16.88 18.05 7.62
N GLY A 386 16.06 17.12 7.16
CA GLY A 386 16.51 15.82 6.70
C GLY A 386 16.87 15.90 5.22
N ASN A 387 18.13 15.60 4.88
CA ASN A 387 18.65 15.78 3.52
C ASN A 387 19.22 14.50 2.91
N ILE A 388 19.19 13.38 3.63
CA ILE A 388 19.74 12.12 3.12
C ILE A 388 19.04 11.65 1.83
N LYS A 389 17.76 12.02 1.66
CA LYS A 389 16.97 11.79 0.44
C LYS A 389 15.97 12.92 0.18
N ASN A 390 15.54 13.02 -1.07
CA ASN A 390 14.39 13.85 -1.42
C ASN A 390 13.16 13.37 -0.66
N LYS A 391 12.35 14.34 -0.19
CA LYS A 391 11.07 14.05 0.44
C LYS A 391 10.15 13.26 -0.49
N LEU A 392 9.33 12.39 0.09
CA LEU A 392 8.33 11.62 -0.65
C LEU A 392 6.93 12.13 -0.34
N LYS A 393 6.22 12.64 -1.34
CA LYS A 393 4.78 12.96 -1.22
C LYS A 393 3.92 11.76 -1.56
N THR A 394 2.87 11.52 -0.78
CA THR A 394 1.86 10.48 -1.08
C THR A 394 0.60 11.07 -1.72
N PHE A 395 0.17 12.25 -1.29
CA PHE A 395 -0.86 13.04 -1.96
C PHE A 395 -0.56 14.54 -1.86
N LYS A 396 -1.21 15.33 -2.69
CA LYS A 396 -1.18 16.78 -2.65
C LYS A 396 -2.52 17.35 -3.12
N VAL A 397 -3.09 18.22 -2.30
CA VAL A 397 -4.27 19.03 -2.61
C VAL A 397 -3.82 20.47 -2.75
N ASP A 398 -4.27 21.16 -3.80
CA ASP A 398 -3.98 22.58 -4.03
C ASP A 398 -5.24 23.35 -4.45
N ASN A 399 -5.16 24.69 -4.37
CA ASN A 399 -6.16 25.63 -4.88
C ASN A 399 -7.59 25.33 -4.41
N SER A 400 -7.72 24.75 -3.22
CA SER A 400 -8.97 24.21 -2.71
C SER A 400 -9.65 25.18 -1.73
N LYS A 401 -10.91 24.92 -1.40
CA LYS A 401 -11.65 25.70 -0.39
C LYS A 401 -12.35 24.73 0.55
N ILE A 402 -11.56 23.99 1.31
CA ILE A 402 -12.06 22.95 2.22
C ILE A 402 -12.32 23.59 3.59
N PRO A 403 -13.55 23.60 4.11
CA PRO A 403 -13.80 24.05 5.47
C PRO A 403 -13.00 23.21 6.48
N PHE A 404 -12.42 23.85 7.50
CA PHE A 404 -11.76 23.11 8.58
C PHE A 404 -12.72 22.16 9.32
N ILE A 405 -14.00 22.52 9.40
CA ILE A 405 -15.05 21.75 10.05
C ILE A 405 -16.13 21.39 9.02
N ILE A 406 -16.40 20.10 8.87
CA ILE A 406 -17.50 19.55 8.05
C ILE A 406 -18.22 18.52 8.92
N ASP A 407 -19.54 18.67 9.11
CA ASP A 407 -20.36 17.76 9.93
C ASP A 407 -19.77 17.50 11.33
N ASN A 408 -19.29 18.56 11.98
CA ASN A 408 -18.60 18.56 13.29
C ASN A 408 -17.25 17.82 13.34
N GLU A 409 -16.72 17.36 12.21
CA GLU A 409 -15.41 16.73 12.09
C GLU A 409 -14.36 17.76 11.65
N ASN A 410 -13.20 17.78 12.32
CA ASN A 410 -12.07 18.60 11.89
C ASN A 410 -11.27 17.87 10.80
N VAL A 411 -11.26 18.43 9.59
CA VAL A 411 -10.67 17.80 8.40
C VAL A 411 -9.16 17.64 8.53
N LEU A 412 -8.44 18.63 9.09
CA LEU A 412 -6.99 18.54 9.29
C LEU A 412 -6.64 17.45 10.33
N LEU A 413 -7.37 17.43 11.44
CA LEU A 413 -7.21 16.40 12.46
C LEU A 413 -7.55 15.01 11.94
N PHE A 414 -8.53 14.87 11.04
CA PHE A 414 -8.80 13.61 10.37
C PHE A 414 -7.54 13.08 9.65
N PHE A 415 -6.89 13.90 8.82
CA PHE A 415 -5.67 13.46 8.11
C PHE A 415 -4.54 13.13 9.09
N LEU A 416 -4.30 13.95 10.11
CA LEU A 416 -3.30 13.68 11.16
C LEU A 416 -3.57 12.33 11.86
N ASN A 417 -4.85 12.05 12.16
CA ASN A 417 -5.30 10.80 12.76
C ASN A 417 -5.24 9.60 11.81
N GLN A 418 -5.03 9.76 10.51
CA GLN A 418 -4.77 8.59 9.65
C GLN A 418 -3.28 8.25 9.56
N TYR A 419 -2.39 9.24 9.71
CA TYR A 419 -0.96 9.03 9.51
C TYR A 419 -0.14 8.83 10.79
N PHE A 420 -0.41 9.59 11.84
CA PHE A 420 0.53 9.68 12.98
C PHE A 420 0.24 8.63 14.04
N LYS A 421 1.26 8.06 14.68
CA LYS A 421 1.08 7.04 15.74
C LYS A 421 0.67 7.65 17.09
N SER A 422 1.13 8.87 17.38
CA SER A 422 1.00 9.57 18.66
C SER A 422 -0.36 10.26 18.79
N LYS A 423 -1.42 9.45 18.84
CA LYS A 423 -2.80 9.92 18.95
C LYS A 423 -3.04 10.71 20.23
N ASP A 424 -2.36 10.34 21.31
CA ASP A 424 -2.37 11.05 22.59
C ASP A 424 -1.89 12.50 22.43
N LEU A 425 -0.77 12.72 21.73
CA LEU A 425 -0.23 14.07 21.49
C LEU A 425 -1.11 14.90 20.57
N LEU A 426 -1.71 14.27 19.54
CA LEU A 426 -2.71 14.94 18.71
C LEU A 426 -3.94 15.32 19.55
N LEU A 427 -4.46 14.40 20.36
CA LEU A 427 -5.59 14.69 21.24
C LEU A 427 -5.25 15.82 22.20
N GLU A 428 -4.07 15.84 22.83
CA GLU A 428 -3.64 16.93 23.70
C GLU A 428 -3.60 18.27 22.96
N TYR A 429 -3.02 18.31 21.76
CA TYR A 429 -2.95 19.54 20.97
C TYR A 429 -4.32 20.11 20.59
N PHE A 430 -5.24 19.21 20.23
CA PHE A 430 -6.59 19.57 19.82
C PHE A 430 -7.57 19.60 21.01
N GLN A 431 -7.15 19.23 22.22
CA GLN A 431 -7.91 19.33 23.46
C GLN A 431 -7.81 20.74 24.03
N LYS A 432 -8.94 21.19 24.58
CA LYS A 432 -9.05 22.47 25.26
C LYS A 432 -8.30 22.39 26.59
N TYR A 433 -7.40 23.33 26.86
CA TYR A 433 -7.15 23.73 28.24
C TYR A 433 -8.34 24.60 28.68
N GLU A 434 -9.04 24.21 29.75
CA GLU A 434 -10.01 25.07 30.43
C GLU A 434 -9.35 26.30 31.06
#